data_AF-A0A7S3EZD3-F1
#
_entry.id   AF-A0A7S3EZD3-F1
#
_cell.length_a   1.000
_cell.length_b   1.000
_cell.length_c   1.000
_cell.angle_alpha   90.00
_cell.angle_beta   90.00
_cell.angle_gamma   90.00
#
_symmetry.space_group_name_H-M   'P 1'
#
loop_
_entity.id
_entity.type
_entity.pdbx_description
1 polymer ?
#
loop_
_entity_poly.entity_id
_entity_poly.type
_entity_poly.pdbx_seq_one_letter_code
_entity_poly.pdbx_strand_id
1 'polypeptide(L)'
;SRPATRAAAGRLVVHNQGLGNRIKQAHITRCGSANTFSLDDAPTSTSKTDGRCRGRSVDVTTLDAWSYSYHLFPFYVKVDVEGSEWDVLHGMQELLSHQRIELMSFEYGVGWNKLFSENRKVDQNEGTGENSRTLRRFQTKMSSYGYDTYLIHGGTKETSNAVVLVPCSGAFWHDELELCFDRKRVYGDYSMHCWTDLLVVRRCNVCLRQALHERVLPATGGRLKSGSRYRPFGLECPDRLL
;
A
#
# COMPACT_ATOMS: atom_id res chain seq x y z
N SER A 1 -30.07 -6.26 5.53
CA SER A 1 -28.61 -6.44 5.45
C SER A 1 -28.31 -7.91 5.24
N ARG A 2 -27.34 -8.27 4.37
CA ARG A 2 -26.91 -9.68 4.23
C ARG A 2 -26.42 -10.18 5.60
N PRO A 3 -26.71 -11.42 6.03
CA PRO A 3 -26.34 -11.91 7.37
C PRO A 3 -24.86 -11.74 7.73
N ALA A 4 -23.96 -11.92 6.75
CA ALA A 4 -22.52 -11.70 6.92
C ALA A 4 -22.15 -10.27 7.35
N THR A 5 -22.89 -9.26 6.88
CA THR A 5 -22.63 -7.85 7.21
C THR A 5 -22.96 -7.53 8.68
N ARG A 6 -23.99 -8.17 9.25
CA ARG A 6 -24.38 -7.95 10.65
C ARG A 6 -23.38 -8.60 11.61
N ALA A 7 -22.91 -9.82 11.30
CA ALA A 7 -21.88 -10.49 12.10
C ALA A 7 -20.54 -9.72 12.05
N ALA A 8 -20.16 -9.19 10.89
CA ALA A 8 -18.96 -8.36 10.75
C ALA A 8 -19.08 -7.03 11.53
N ALA A 9 -20.24 -6.36 11.44
CA ALA A 9 -20.47 -5.10 12.15
C ALA A 9 -20.37 -5.25 13.68
N GLY A 10 -20.78 -6.39 14.25
CA GLY A 10 -20.65 -6.66 15.69
C GLY A 10 -19.20 -6.83 16.17
N ARG A 11 -18.23 -6.97 15.26
CA ARG A 11 -16.80 -7.07 15.55
C ARG A 11 -16.01 -5.85 15.07
N LEU A 12 -16.71 -4.84 14.53
CA LEU A 12 -16.09 -3.61 14.05
C LEU A 12 -15.76 -2.72 15.25
N VAL A 13 -14.48 -2.42 15.42
CA VAL A 13 -14.00 -1.42 16.37
C VAL A 13 -13.46 -0.25 15.57
N VAL A 14 -13.94 0.96 15.89
CA VAL A 14 -13.47 2.19 15.26
C VAL A 14 -12.55 2.91 16.22
N HIS A 15 -11.31 3.12 15.81
CA HIS A 15 -10.34 3.94 16.53
C HIS A 15 -10.29 5.31 15.85
N ASN A 16 -10.70 6.38 16.55
CA ASN A 16 -10.63 7.75 16.03
C ASN A 16 -9.23 8.33 16.26
N GLN A 17 -8.23 7.69 15.64
CA GLN A 17 -6.81 8.04 15.70
C GLN A 17 -6.20 8.02 14.30
N GLY A 18 -5.18 8.82 14.07
CA GLY A 18 -4.35 8.72 12.87
C GLY A 18 -3.27 7.65 13.02
N LEU A 19 -2.79 7.12 11.90
CA LEU A 19 -1.59 6.29 11.83
C LEU A 19 -0.48 7.04 11.09
N GLY A 20 0.74 6.96 11.61
CA GLY A 20 1.91 7.58 11.00
C GLY A 20 3.22 6.98 11.51
N ASN A 21 4.33 7.69 11.31
CA ASN A 21 5.67 7.20 11.63
C ASN A 21 6.12 7.44 13.08
N ARG A 22 5.35 8.22 13.86
CA ARG A 22 5.63 8.53 15.27
C ARG A 22 4.35 8.87 16.02
N ILE A 23 4.38 8.68 17.34
CA ILE A 23 3.31 9.11 18.23
C ILE A 23 3.37 10.63 18.37
N LYS A 24 2.26 11.32 18.09
CA LYS A 24 2.14 12.78 18.20
C LYS A 24 0.67 13.20 18.22
N GLN A 25 0.43 14.46 18.52
CA GLN A 25 -0.84 15.10 18.14
C GLN A 25 -0.64 15.77 16.78
N ALA A 26 -1.53 15.52 15.83
CA ALA A 26 -1.56 16.20 14.54
C ALA A 26 -2.83 17.05 14.44
N HIS A 27 -2.83 18.02 13.52
CA HIS A 27 -4.01 18.81 13.22
C HIS A 27 -4.56 18.39 11.85
N ILE A 28 -5.79 17.88 11.81
CA ILE A 28 -6.51 17.67 10.55
C ILE A 28 -7.28 18.92 10.25
N THR A 29 -7.05 19.53 9.09
CA THR A 29 -7.85 20.64 8.57
C THR A 29 -8.63 20.21 7.34
N ARG A 30 -9.90 20.60 7.29
CA ARG A 30 -10.77 20.49 6.12
C ARG A 30 -10.93 21.87 5.51
N CYS A 31 -10.53 22.04 4.26
CA CYS A 31 -10.56 23.31 3.54
C CYS A 31 -11.40 23.23 2.27
N GLY A 32 -12.04 24.35 1.92
CA GLY A 32 -12.78 24.51 0.66
C GLY A 32 -14.08 23.69 0.57
N SER A 33 -14.81 23.86 -0.55
CA SER A 33 -16.05 23.12 -0.85
C SER A 33 -15.80 21.66 -1.26
N ALA A 34 -14.58 21.35 -1.73
CA ALA A 34 -14.17 20.00 -2.14
C ALA A 34 -13.79 19.09 -0.96
N ASN A 35 -13.83 19.61 0.28
CA ASN A 35 -13.46 18.87 1.50
C ASN A 35 -12.03 18.32 1.46
N THR A 36 -11.09 19.11 0.95
CA THR A 36 -9.69 18.72 0.95
C THR A 36 -9.21 18.64 2.40
N PHE A 37 -8.73 17.47 2.79
CA PHE A 37 -8.14 17.24 4.11
C PHE A 37 -6.63 17.40 4.02
N SER A 38 -6.04 18.10 4.99
CA SER A 38 -4.59 18.15 5.19
C SER A 38 -4.26 17.78 6.64
N LEU A 39 -3.06 17.21 6.82
CA LEU A 39 -2.48 16.85 8.10
C LEU A 39 -1.24 17.70 8.32
N ASP A 40 -1.26 18.52 9.37
CA ASP A 40 -0.13 19.37 9.75
C ASP A 40 0.38 18.99 11.15
N ASP A 41 1.70 19.04 11.34
CA ASP A 41 2.36 18.76 12.63
C ASP A 41 2.08 19.80 13.70
N ALA A 42 1.68 21.01 13.29
CA ALA A 42 1.24 22.07 14.16
C ALA A 42 0.11 22.84 13.47
N PRO A 43 -0.81 23.46 14.22
CA PRO A 43 -1.70 24.47 13.65
C PRO A 43 -0.82 25.62 13.13
N THR A 44 -0.49 25.59 11.85
CA THR A 44 0.27 26.66 11.24
C THR A 44 -0.61 27.90 11.28
N SER A 45 -0.10 28.97 11.90
CA SER A 45 -0.79 30.26 12.01
C SER A 45 -1.13 30.87 10.65
N THR A 46 -0.60 30.31 9.56
CA THR A 46 -0.83 30.67 8.17
C THR A 46 -2.11 30.07 7.56
N SER A 47 -2.81 29.13 8.23
CA SER A 47 -4.17 28.70 7.85
C SER A 47 -5.25 29.79 8.08
N LYS A 48 -4.84 30.98 8.56
CA LYS A 48 -5.72 32.14 8.79
C LYS A 48 -6.20 32.85 7.53
N THR A 49 -5.81 32.44 6.32
CA THR A 49 -6.00 33.30 5.15
C THR A 49 -7.43 33.39 4.61
N ASP A 50 -8.40 32.57 5.03
CA ASP A 50 -9.79 32.72 4.55
C ASP A 50 -10.93 32.34 5.51
N GLY A 51 -10.65 31.91 6.75
CA GLY A 51 -11.71 31.50 7.70
C GLY A 51 -12.56 30.30 7.26
N ARG A 52 -12.27 29.66 6.12
CA ARG A 52 -13.02 28.52 5.55
C ARG A 52 -12.42 27.16 5.91
N CYS A 53 -11.26 27.11 6.54
CA CYS A 53 -10.68 25.87 7.01
C CYS A 53 -11.16 25.59 8.45
N ARG A 54 -11.75 24.42 8.67
CA ARG A 54 -12.08 23.93 10.01
C ARG A 54 -11.18 22.76 10.33
N GLY A 55 -10.51 22.81 11.46
CA GLY A 55 -9.61 21.74 11.89
C GLY A 55 -9.88 21.25 13.30
N ARG A 56 -9.36 20.06 13.59
CA ARG A 56 -9.35 19.47 14.93
C ARG A 56 -8.02 18.76 15.15
N SER A 57 -7.53 18.82 16.38
CA SER A 57 -6.43 17.96 16.79
C SER A 57 -6.89 16.50 16.83
N VAL A 58 -6.00 15.61 16.42
CA VAL A 58 -6.19 14.17 16.38
C VAL A 58 -4.92 13.51 16.92
N ASP A 59 -5.08 12.49 17.74
CA ASP A 59 -3.95 11.69 18.18
C ASP A 59 -3.49 10.79 17.05
N VAL A 60 -2.20 10.80 16.78
CA VAL A 60 -1.53 9.94 15.81
C VAL A 60 -0.66 8.95 16.57
N THR A 61 -0.79 7.67 16.23
CA THR A 61 0.05 6.58 16.74
C THR A 61 0.81 5.90 15.61
N THR A 62 1.77 5.05 15.95
CA THR A 62 2.33 4.07 15.01
C THR A 62 1.49 2.79 15.03
N LEU A 63 1.51 2.01 13.94
CA LEU A 63 0.82 0.72 13.90
C LEU A 63 1.49 -0.30 14.85
N ASP A 64 2.80 -0.20 15.03
CA ASP A 64 3.54 -0.97 16.04
C ASP A 64 2.97 -0.70 17.45
N ALA A 65 2.95 0.56 17.89
CA ALA A 65 2.47 0.94 19.22
C ALA A 65 0.98 0.62 19.42
N TRP A 66 0.17 0.81 18.38
CA TRP A 66 -1.25 0.41 18.40
C TRP A 66 -1.38 -1.10 18.62
N SER A 67 -0.66 -1.91 17.84
CA SER A 67 -0.73 -3.38 17.91
C SER A 67 -0.34 -3.90 19.30
N TYR A 68 0.71 -3.34 19.90
CA TYR A 68 1.11 -3.68 21.27
C TYR A 68 0.08 -3.25 22.32
N SER A 69 -0.46 -2.03 22.22
CA SER A 69 -1.43 -1.51 23.20
C SER A 69 -2.70 -2.35 23.27
N TYR A 70 -3.15 -2.87 22.13
CA TYR A 70 -4.36 -3.69 22.05
C TYR A 70 -4.09 -5.20 22.09
N HIS A 71 -2.82 -5.64 22.14
CA HIS A 71 -2.43 -7.04 22.00
C HIS A 71 -3.01 -7.70 20.75
N LEU A 72 -3.02 -6.95 19.64
CA LEU A 72 -3.59 -7.38 18.35
C LEU A 72 -2.52 -7.32 17.27
N PHE A 73 -2.28 -8.46 16.60
CA PHE A 73 -1.43 -8.53 15.43
C PHE A 73 -2.31 -8.70 14.19
N PRO A 74 -2.34 -7.72 13.27
CA PRO A 74 -3.25 -7.77 12.14
C PRO A 74 -2.80 -8.83 11.14
N PHE A 75 -3.72 -9.71 10.74
CA PHE A 75 -3.51 -10.62 9.61
C PHE A 75 -3.41 -9.85 8.29
N TYR A 76 -4.26 -8.82 8.13
CA TYR A 76 -4.34 -7.98 6.94
C TYR A 76 -4.36 -6.49 7.33
N VAL A 77 -3.60 -5.67 6.61
CA VAL A 77 -3.60 -4.21 6.74
C VAL A 77 -3.89 -3.58 5.38
N LYS A 78 -4.89 -2.69 5.30
CA LYS A 78 -5.09 -1.81 4.14
C LYS A 78 -4.68 -0.38 4.51
N VAL A 79 -3.86 0.24 3.65
CA VAL A 79 -3.38 1.62 3.79
C VAL A 79 -3.76 2.40 2.54
N ASP A 80 -4.55 3.45 2.74
CA ASP A 80 -5.14 4.29 1.70
C ASP A 80 -5.33 5.67 2.34
N VAL A 81 -4.26 6.48 2.31
CA VAL A 81 -4.12 7.70 3.14
C VAL A 81 -3.65 8.90 2.32
N GLU A 82 -3.91 8.88 1.01
CA GLU A 82 -3.75 10.00 0.09
C GLU A 82 -2.35 10.63 0.13
N GLY A 83 -1.30 9.80 0.19
CA GLY A 83 0.11 10.23 0.05
C GLY A 83 1.00 10.07 1.29
N SER A 84 0.42 9.66 2.42
CA SER A 84 1.15 9.40 3.67
C SER A 84 1.45 7.90 3.90
N GLU A 85 1.35 7.07 2.86
CA GLU A 85 1.52 5.61 2.95
C GLU A 85 2.92 5.24 3.47
N TRP A 86 3.94 6.02 3.08
CA TRP A 86 5.30 5.85 3.60
C TRP A 86 5.38 6.12 5.09
N ASP A 87 4.65 7.08 5.63
CA ASP A 87 4.68 7.38 7.06
C ASP A 87 4.03 6.25 7.85
N VAL A 88 2.92 5.68 7.34
CA VAL A 88 2.31 4.47 7.91
C VAL A 88 3.26 3.27 7.82
N LEU A 89 3.94 3.09 6.68
CA LEU A 89 4.97 2.05 6.51
C LEU A 89 6.11 2.17 7.52
N HIS A 90 6.58 3.39 7.78
CA HIS A 90 7.61 3.63 8.81
C HIS A 90 7.09 3.38 10.23
N GLY A 91 5.80 3.51 10.47
CA GLY A 91 5.15 3.21 11.75
C GLY A 91 4.83 1.73 12.00
N MET A 92 5.20 0.83 11.09
CA MET A 92 5.00 -0.61 11.24
C MET A 92 6.31 -1.42 11.15
N GLN A 93 7.45 -0.78 11.42
CA GLN A 93 8.77 -1.39 11.20
C GLN A 93 9.01 -2.63 12.06
N GLU A 94 8.56 -2.62 13.32
CA GLU A 94 8.73 -3.78 14.22
C GLU A 94 7.85 -4.96 13.78
N LEU A 95 6.62 -4.68 13.34
CA LEU A 95 5.75 -5.71 12.77
C LEU A 95 6.35 -6.29 11.49
N LEU A 96 6.96 -5.48 10.63
CA LEU A 96 7.58 -5.92 9.39
C LEU A 96 8.88 -6.71 9.62
N SER A 97 9.79 -6.23 10.46
CA SER A 97 11.06 -6.92 10.78
C SER A 97 10.82 -8.29 11.43
N HIS A 98 9.75 -8.39 12.23
CA HIS A 98 9.30 -9.65 12.83
C HIS A 98 8.33 -10.44 11.95
N GLN A 99 8.03 -9.97 10.74
CA GLN A 99 7.13 -10.62 9.78
C GLN A 99 5.75 -10.97 10.36
N ARG A 100 5.20 -10.10 11.20
CA ARG A 100 3.95 -10.31 11.97
C ARG A 100 2.68 -10.02 11.18
N ILE A 101 2.79 -9.46 9.98
CA ILE A 101 1.65 -9.17 9.10
C ILE A 101 1.72 -10.15 7.92
N GLU A 102 0.60 -10.80 7.57
CA GLU A 102 0.58 -11.80 6.49
C GLU A 102 0.31 -11.15 5.12
N LEU A 103 -0.58 -10.17 5.10
CA LEU A 103 -1.02 -9.45 3.91
C LEU A 103 -1.09 -7.95 4.18
N MET A 104 -0.67 -7.15 3.21
CA MET A 104 -0.91 -5.72 3.22
C MET A 104 -1.41 -5.26 1.85
N SER A 105 -2.15 -4.16 1.83
CA SER A 105 -2.48 -3.45 0.61
C SER A 105 -2.24 -1.97 0.79
N PHE A 106 -1.62 -1.35 -0.22
CA PHE A 106 -1.27 0.06 -0.23
C PHE A 106 -1.78 0.69 -1.51
N GLU A 107 -2.32 1.89 -1.41
CA GLU A 107 -2.61 2.68 -2.61
C GLU A 107 -1.30 3.22 -3.20
N TYR A 108 -0.95 2.79 -4.42
CA TYR A 108 0.02 3.45 -5.27
C TYR A 108 -0.67 4.59 -6.02
N GLY A 109 -0.64 5.79 -5.43
CA GLY A 109 -1.37 6.94 -5.96
C GLY A 109 -0.59 8.25 -6.13
N VAL A 110 -1.25 9.27 -6.67
CA VAL A 110 -0.69 10.61 -6.96
C VAL A 110 -0.02 11.24 -5.73
N GLY A 111 -0.57 11.03 -4.53
CA GLY A 111 -0.02 11.57 -3.28
C GLY A 111 1.33 10.96 -2.88
N TRP A 112 1.72 9.82 -3.44
CA TRP A 112 2.89 9.08 -2.97
C TRP A 112 4.19 9.82 -3.27
N ASN A 113 4.26 10.50 -4.42
CA ASN A 113 5.44 11.22 -4.87
C ASN A 113 5.04 12.55 -5.51
N LYS A 114 5.70 13.64 -5.11
CA LYS A 114 5.44 14.99 -5.63
C LYS A 114 5.59 15.06 -7.16
N LEU A 115 6.54 14.30 -7.71
CA LEU A 115 6.82 14.26 -9.15
C LEU A 115 5.68 13.63 -9.96
N PHE A 116 4.76 12.88 -9.35
CA PHE A 116 3.63 12.30 -10.11
C PHE A 116 2.77 13.38 -10.74
N SER A 117 2.58 14.51 -10.06
CA SER A 117 1.83 15.65 -10.59
C SER A 117 2.45 16.27 -11.85
N GLU A 118 3.75 16.07 -12.10
CA GLU A 118 4.46 16.72 -13.21
C GLU A 118 4.15 16.09 -14.58
N ASN A 119 3.54 14.90 -14.61
CA ASN A 119 3.12 14.20 -15.84
C ASN A 119 4.21 14.15 -16.93
N ARG A 120 5.45 13.95 -16.52
CA ARG A 120 6.61 13.79 -17.39
C ARG A 120 7.32 12.49 -17.06
N LYS A 121 7.98 11.91 -18.06
CA LYS A 121 8.94 10.83 -17.80
C LYS A 121 10.01 11.38 -16.87
N VAL A 122 10.07 10.81 -15.67
CA VAL A 122 11.14 11.09 -14.73
C VAL A 122 12.33 10.24 -15.14
N ASP A 123 13.48 10.90 -15.30
CA ASP A 123 14.74 10.19 -15.54
C ASP A 123 14.94 9.21 -14.38
N GLN A 124 15.33 7.98 -14.69
CA GLN A 124 15.61 6.96 -13.68
C GLN A 124 16.59 7.47 -12.62
N ASN A 125 17.49 8.39 -12.98
CA ASN A 125 18.42 9.02 -12.05
C ASN A 125 17.75 10.03 -11.11
N GLU A 126 16.75 10.79 -11.56
CA GLU A 126 16.00 11.75 -10.72
C GLU A 126 15.15 11.05 -9.65
N GLY A 127 14.73 9.81 -9.93
CA GLY A 127 13.97 8.97 -9.01
C GLY A 127 14.81 8.20 -7.98
N THR A 128 16.13 8.41 -7.88
CA THR A 128 17.01 7.60 -7.01
C THR A 128 17.49 8.28 -5.73
N GLY A 129 17.20 9.58 -5.53
CA GLY A 129 17.57 10.25 -4.28
C GLY A 129 16.96 9.55 -3.05
N GLU A 130 17.61 9.64 -1.89
CA GLU A 130 17.14 9.00 -0.64
C GLU A 130 15.71 9.40 -0.22
N ASN A 131 15.17 10.48 -0.78
CA ASN A 131 13.81 10.95 -0.55
C ASN A 131 12.80 10.56 -1.65
N SER A 132 13.20 9.78 -2.66
CA SER A 132 12.30 9.35 -3.72
C SER A 132 11.34 8.27 -3.21
N ARG A 133 10.05 8.60 -3.19
CA ARG A 133 8.96 7.70 -2.81
C ARG A 133 8.49 6.94 -4.05
N THR A 134 9.28 5.99 -4.54
CA THR A 134 9.00 5.23 -5.78
C THR A 134 8.53 3.81 -5.50
N LEU A 135 7.87 3.16 -6.47
CA LEU A 135 7.47 1.75 -6.33
C LEU A 135 8.71 0.85 -6.19
N ARG A 136 9.79 1.12 -6.92
CA ARG A 136 11.06 0.37 -6.85
C ARG A 136 11.62 0.35 -5.44
N ARG A 137 11.64 1.50 -4.77
CA ARG A 137 12.16 1.61 -3.39
C ARG A 137 11.20 0.97 -2.40
N PHE A 138 9.89 1.16 -2.60
CA PHE A 138 8.88 0.49 -1.79
C PHE A 138 9.05 -1.04 -1.83
N GLN A 139 9.04 -1.65 -3.01
CA GLN A 139 9.16 -3.11 -3.14
C GLN A 139 10.51 -3.62 -2.65
N THR A 140 11.60 -2.87 -2.86
CA THR A 140 12.93 -3.25 -2.35
C THR A 140 12.93 -3.27 -0.82
N LYS A 141 12.33 -2.25 -0.19
CA LYS A 141 12.16 -2.20 1.26
C LYS A 141 11.30 -3.37 1.76
N MET A 142 10.16 -3.64 1.13
CA MET A 142 9.30 -4.79 1.50
C MET A 142 10.05 -6.13 1.35
N SER A 143 10.81 -6.29 0.26
CA SER A 143 11.61 -7.48 0.03
C SER A 143 12.69 -7.70 1.10
N SER A 144 13.29 -6.61 1.62
CA SER A 144 14.25 -6.68 2.72
C SER A 144 13.64 -7.20 4.04
N TYR A 145 12.32 -7.01 4.23
CA TYR A 145 11.56 -7.59 5.34
C TYR A 145 11.03 -9.01 5.03
N GLY A 146 11.31 -9.56 3.85
CA GLY A 146 10.84 -10.88 3.43
C GLY A 146 9.41 -10.90 2.90
N TYR A 147 8.99 -9.84 2.23
CA TYR A 147 7.69 -9.74 1.55
C TYR A 147 7.84 -9.63 0.03
N ASP A 148 6.89 -10.22 -0.69
CA ASP A 148 6.75 -10.06 -2.14
C ASP A 148 5.68 -9.00 -2.43
N THR A 149 5.92 -8.16 -3.44
CA THR A 149 5.00 -7.09 -3.83
C THR A 149 4.39 -7.40 -5.19
N TYR A 150 3.10 -7.09 -5.34
CA TYR A 150 2.34 -7.27 -6.56
C TYR A 150 1.53 -6.01 -6.84
N LEU A 151 1.41 -5.63 -8.10
CA LEU A 151 0.42 -4.67 -8.57
C LEU A 151 -0.92 -5.38 -8.76
N ILE A 152 -2.00 -4.80 -8.23
CA ILE A 152 -3.36 -5.26 -8.45
C ILE A 152 -3.90 -4.56 -9.69
N HIS A 153 -4.17 -5.33 -10.74
CA HIS A 153 -4.78 -4.82 -11.97
C HIS A 153 -6.18 -5.41 -12.12
N GLY A 154 -7.17 -4.55 -12.29
CA GLY A 154 -8.50 -4.97 -12.76
C GLY A 154 -8.40 -5.38 -14.23
N GLY A 155 -8.95 -6.54 -14.59
CA GLY A 155 -8.97 -7.00 -15.97
C GLY A 155 -9.58 -6.00 -16.94
N THR A 156 -9.30 -6.19 -18.23
CA THR A 156 -9.89 -5.41 -19.32
C THR A 156 -11.42 -5.59 -19.38
N LYS A 157 -12.12 -4.84 -20.24
CA LYS A 157 -13.58 -5.01 -20.43
C LYS A 157 -13.96 -6.45 -20.75
N GLU A 158 -13.12 -7.13 -21.53
CA GLU A 158 -13.27 -8.53 -21.93
C GLU A 158 -12.98 -9.52 -20.79
N THR A 159 -12.21 -9.10 -19.79
CA THR A 159 -11.83 -9.89 -18.61
C THR A 159 -12.31 -9.24 -17.31
N SER A 160 -13.41 -8.49 -17.36
CA SER A 160 -13.86 -7.53 -16.34
C SER A 160 -14.13 -8.11 -14.94
N ASN A 161 -14.11 -9.43 -14.80
CA ASN A 161 -14.23 -10.13 -13.52
C ASN A 161 -12.91 -10.74 -13.01
N ALA A 162 -11.81 -10.62 -13.76
CA ALA A 162 -10.52 -11.19 -13.40
C ALA A 162 -9.64 -10.11 -12.77
N VAL A 163 -9.30 -10.31 -11.50
CA VAL A 163 -8.18 -9.59 -10.87
C VAL A 163 -6.89 -10.28 -11.31
N VAL A 164 -5.92 -9.49 -11.77
CA VAL A 164 -4.57 -9.97 -12.11
C VAL A 164 -3.59 -9.38 -11.11
N LEU A 165 -2.75 -10.23 -10.52
CA LEU A 165 -1.60 -9.77 -9.75
C LEU A 165 -0.35 -9.82 -10.62
N VAL A 166 0.27 -8.66 -10.83
CA VAL A 166 1.52 -8.55 -11.57
C VAL A 166 2.66 -8.48 -10.55
N PRO A 167 3.56 -9.48 -10.49
CA PRO A 167 4.67 -9.45 -9.53
C PRO A 167 5.59 -8.26 -9.85
N CYS A 168 5.96 -7.50 -8.82
CA CYS A 168 6.82 -6.32 -8.95
C CYS A 168 8.00 -6.37 -7.96
N SER A 169 8.53 -7.57 -7.69
CA SER A 169 9.69 -7.76 -6.81
C SER A 169 10.73 -8.71 -7.42
N GLY A 170 11.99 -8.53 -7.02
CA GLY A 170 13.11 -9.38 -7.44
C GLY A 170 13.30 -9.43 -8.96
N ALA A 171 13.40 -10.64 -9.53
CA ALA A 171 13.60 -10.85 -10.96
C ALA A 171 12.41 -10.42 -11.84
N PHE A 172 11.25 -10.17 -11.24
CA PHE A 172 10.06 -9.68 -11.97
C PHE A 172 9.99 -8.15 -12.03
N TRP A 173 10.93 -7.45 -11.40
CA TRP A 173 10.97 -6.00 -11.47
C TRP A 173 11.22 -5.53 -12.91
N HIS A 174 10.46 -4.52 -13.34
CA HIS A 174 10.70 -3.77 -14.57
C HIS A 174 10.41 -2.30 -14.31
N ASP A 175 11.22 -1.38 -14.87
CA ASP A 175 11.05 0.05 -14.62
C ASP A 175 9.75 0.61 -15.21
N GLU A 176 9.13 -0.09 -16.17
CA GLU A 176 7.80 0.27 -16.68
C GLU A 176 6.67 0.10 -15.66
N LEU A 177 6.93 -0.59 -14.54
CA LEU A 177 5.96 -0.72 -13.45
C LEU A 177 5.83 0.56 -12.62
N GLU A 178 6.66 1.57 -12.88
CA GLU A 178 6.56 2.92 -12.34
C GLU A 178 5.42 3.72 -13.02
N LEU A 179 4.21 3.17 -12.99
CA LEU A 179 3.05 3.62 -13.75
C LEU A 179 2.69 5.10 -13.49
N CYS A 180 2.82 5.57 -12.24
CA CYS A 180 2.46 6.93 -11.87
C CYS A 180 3.43 8.01 -12.37
N PHE A 181 4.60 7.63 -12.90
CA PHE A 181 5.50 8.58 -13.56
C PHE A 181 5.15 8.81 -15.03
N ASP A 182 4.42 7.90 -15.68
CA ASP A 182 4.01 8.03 -17.09
C ASP A 182 2.48 7.86 -17.24
N ARG A 183 1.74 8.64 -16.43
CA ARG A 183 0.27 8.52 -16.30
C ARG A 183 -0.44 8.75 -17.62
N LYS A 184 0.05 9.68 -18.45
CA LYS A 184 -0.51 9.93 -19.77
C LYS A 184 -0.43 8.70 -20.68
N ARG A 185 0.69 7.96 -20.65
CA ARG A 185 0.81 6.71 -21.41
C ARG A 185 -0.08 5.60 -20.85
N VAL A 186 -0.14 5.47 -19.52
CA VAL A 186 -0.84 4.35 -18.86
C VAL A 186 -2.36 4.55 -18.81
N TYR A 187 -2.82 5.75 -18.44
CA TYR A 187 -4.24 6.03 -18.16
C TYR A 187 -4.92 6.90 -19.24
N GLY A 188 -4.18 7.42 -20.22
CA GLY A 188 -4.72 8.24 -21.31
C GLY A 188 -5.43 9.49 -20.79
N ASP A 189 -6.72 9.62 -21.11
CA ASP A 189 -7.58 10.74 -20.70
C ASP A 189 -7.81 10.81 -19.18
N TYR A 190 -7.59 9.70 -18.46
CA TYR A 190 -7.68 9.64 -17.00
C TYR A 190 -6.36 9.95 -16.29
N SER A 191 -5.35 10.46 -17.02
CA SER A 191 -4.00 10.74 -16.49
C SER A 191 -3.93 11.75 -15.35
N MET A 192 -5.01 12.49 -15.09
CA MET A 192 -5.13 13.29 -13.86
C MET A 192 -5.09 12.41 -12.60
N HIS A 193 -5.44 11.13 -12.72
CA HIS A 193 -5.47 10.15 -11.66
C HIS A 193 -4.40 9.08 -11.90
N CYS A 194 -3.71 8.71 -10.82
CA CYS A 194 -3.00 7.43 -10.72
C CYS A 194 -3.48 6.83 -9.43
N TRP A 195 -4.18 5.71 -9.53
CA TRP A 195 -4.73 4.97 -8.40
C TRP A 195 -4.57 3.50 -8.76
N THR A 196 -3.58 2.84 -8.20
CA THR A 196 -3.37 1.41 -8.39
C THR A 196 -3.06 0.80 -7.05
N ASP A 197 -3.79 -0.24 -6.67
CA ASP A 197 -3.50 -0.91 -5.42
C ASP A 197 -2.29 -1.83 -5.57
N LEU A 198 -1.51 -1.91 -4.50
CA LEU A 198 -0.52 -2.95 -4.31
C LEU A 198 -1.08 -4.03 -3.39
N LEU A 199 -0.63 -5.26 -3.61
CA LEU A 199 -0.71 -6.34 -2.64
C LEU A 199 0.70 -6.69 -2.20
N VAL A 200 0.94 -6.73 -0.90
CA VAL A 200 2.19 -7.18 -0.31
C VAL A 200 1.93 -8.44 0.50
N VAL A 201 2.70 -9.49 0.24
CA VAL A 201 2.47 -10.84 0.76
C VAL A 201 3.71 -11.34 1.46
N ARG A 202 3.57 -11.87 2.67
CA ARG A 202 4.70 -12.48 3.39
C ARG A 202 5.23 -13.70 2.62
N ARG A 203 6.51 -13.69 2.24
CA ARG A 203 7.12 -14.70 1.36
C ARG A 203 7.06 -16.11 1.95
N CYS A 204 7.19 -16.21 3.26
CA CYS A 204 7.26 -17.46 4.01
C CYS A 204 5.91 -18.09 4.36
N ASN A 205 4.79 -17.46 4.01
CA ASN A 205 3.48 -18.09 4.18
C ASN A 205 3.10 -18.90 2.93
N VAL A 206 3.55 -20.15 2.89
CA VAL A 206 3.33 -21.05 1.74
C VAL A 206 1.83 -21.25 1.46
N CYS A 207 1.02 -21.47 2.49
CA CYS A 207 -0.42 -21.70 2.34
C CYS A 207 -1.13 -20.49 1.73
N LEU A 208 -0.79 -19.28 2.19
CA LEU A 208 -1.36 -18.05 1.66
C LEU A 208 -0.95 -17.83 0.20
N ARG A 209 0.33 -18.00 -0.12
CA ARG A 209 0.82 -17.88 -1.50
C ARG A 209 0.15 -18.90 -2.42
N GLN A 210 0.03 -20.14 -1.97
CA GLN A 210 -0.68 -21.18 -2.70
C GLN A 210 -2.14 -20.79 -2.93
N ALA A 211 -2.84 -20.31 -1.90
CA ALA A 211 -4.22 -19.85 -2.04
C ALA A 211 -4.36 -18.70 -3.04
N LEU A 212 -3.44 -17.72 -3.01
CA LEU A 212 -3.43 -16.60 -3.95
C LEU A 212 -3.23 -17.07 -5.39
N HIS A 213 -2.22 -17.90 -5.65
CA HIS A 213 -1.88 -18.32 -7.01
C HIS A 213 -2.80 -19.40 -7.58
N GLU A 214 -3.26 -20.35 -6.77
CA GLU A 214 -4.06 -21.49 -7.26
C GLU A 214 -5.57 -21.22 -7.24
N ARG A 215 -6.06 -20.47 -6.25
CA ARG A 215 -7.52 -20.29 -6.04
C ARG A 215 -8.03 -18.93 -6.44
N VAL A 216 -7.29 -17.87 -6.10
CA VAL A 216 -7.72 -16.48 -6.36
C VAL A 216 -7.35 -16.05 -7.78
N LEU A 217 -6.23 -16.54 -8.32
CA LEU A 217 -5.69 -16.08 -9.61
C LEU A 217 -5.48 -17.21 -10.63
N PRO A 218 -6.50 -18.05 -10.91
CA PRO A 218 -6.35 -19.15 -11.86
C PRO A 218 -5.93 -18.67 -13.26
N ALA A 219 -6.23 -17.41 -13.62
CA ALA A 219 -5.80 -16.78 -14.87
C ALA A 219 -4.28 -16.54 -14.98
N THR A 220 -3.57 -16.37 -13.85
CA THR A 220 -2.09 -16.30 -13.83
C THR A 220 -1.45 -17.68 -13.92
N GLY A 221 -2.18 -18.72 -13.51
CA GLY A 221 -1.84 -20.12 -13.72
C GLY A 221 -2.14 -20.60 -15.14
N GLY A 222 -2.06 -19.71 -16.14
CA GLY A 222 -2.26 -20.04 -17.54
C GLY A 222 -1.54 -21.34 -17.83
N ARG A 223 -2.28 -22.34 -18.35
CA ARG A 223 -1.84 -23.74 -18.50
C ARG A 223 -0.37 -23.79 -18.93
N LEU A 224 0.54 -23.81 -17.97
CA LEU A 224 1.93 -24.10 -18.23
C LEU A 224 1.87 -25.51 -18.77
N LYS A 225 2.21 -25.68 -20.06
CA LYS A 225 2.27 -26.98 -20.73
C LYS A 225 2.84 -27.97 -19.72
N SER A 226 2.11 -29.05 -19.49
CA SER A 226 2.14 -29.99 -18.35
C SER A 226 3.51 -30.59 -17.96
N GLY A 227 4.53 -29.76 -17.74
CA GLY A 227 5.92 -30.19 -17.59
C GLY A 227 6.82 -29.18 -16.87
N SER A 228 6.52 -27.88 -16.88
CA SER A 228 7.23 -26.93 -16.01
C SER A 228 6.48 -26.79 -14.69
N ARG A 229 6.86 -27.57 -13.67
CA ARG A 229 6.49 -27.22 -12.29
C ARG A 229 7.05 -25.83 -12.02
N TYR A 230 6.19 -24.91 -11.61
CA TYR A 230 6.65 -23.70 -10.94
C TYR A 230 7.51 -24.16 -9.76
N ARG A 231 8.84 -24.05 -9.89
CA ARG A 231 9.72 -24.22 -8.74
C ARG A 231 9.58 -22.92 -7.98
N PRO A 232 8.93 -22.89 -6.80
CA PRO A 232 8.93 -21.69 -6.00
C PRO A 232 10.39 -21.28 -5.82
N PHE A 233 10.71 -20.04 -6.21
CA PHE A 233 12.05 -19.46 -6.09
C PHE A 233 12.60 -19.76 -4.70
N GLY A 234 13.88 -20.18 -4.64
CA GLY A 234 14.60 -20.63 -3.44
C GLY A 234 14.01 -20.10 -2.14
N LEU A 235 13.16 -20.94 -1.54
CA LEU A 235 12.44 -20.66 -0.29
C LEU A 235 13.39 -20.92 0.87
N GLU A 236 14.44 -20.13 1.00
CA GLU A 236 15.13 -20.05 2.29
C GLU A 236 14.32 -19.08 3.16
N CYS A 237 13.25 -19.63 3.74
CA CYS A 237 12.70 -19.05 4.94
C CYS A 237 13.71 -19.36 6.04
N PRO A 238 14.37 -18.34 6.62
CA PRO A 238 15.24 -18.60 7.75
C PRO A 238 14.37 -19.31 8.80
N ASP A 239 14.81 -20.49 9.25
CA ASP A 239 14.20 -21.22 10.36
C ASP A 239 14.23 -20.28 11.58
N ARG A 240 13.14 -19.53 11.78
CA ARG A 240 12.98 -18.72 12.98
C ARG A 240 12.47 -19.65 14.06
N LEU A 241 13.35 -19.90 15.03
CA LEU A 241 12.98 -20.38 16.36
C LEU A 241 11.83 -19.50 16.87
N LEU A 242 10.66 -20.12 17.03
CA LEU A 242 9.45 -19.53 17.59
C LEU A 242 9.66 -19.11 19.05
#